data_AF-A0AAZ3Q083-F1
#
_entry.id   AF-A0AAZ3Q083-F1
#
_cell.length_a   1.000
_cell.length_b   1.000
_cell.length_c   1.000
_cell.angle_alpha   90.00
_cell.angle_beta   90.00
_cell.angle_gamma   90.00
#
_symmetry.space_group_name_H-M   'P 1'
#
loop_
_entity.id
_entity.type
_entity.pdbx_description
1 polymer ?
#
loop_
_entity_poly.entity_id
_entity_poly.type
_entity_poly.pdbx_seq_one_letter_code
_entity_poly.pdbx_strand_id
1 'polypeptide(L)'
;MPSHVVCTWWDYHLFFNRTVTQHTSRQCKGYLTNKGSNGVLHQMTWPPQSPNLNLIEMVWDELNHRVKEKQPKSAQYMWELFQDCWKSIPGEAG
;
A
#
# COMPACT_ATOMS: atom_id res chain seq x y z
N MET A 1 16.52 -11.15 3.31
CA MET A 1 15.72 -9.91 3.32
C MET A 1 15.58 -9.39 1.91
N PRO A 2 14.36 -9.12 1.45
CA PRO A 2 14.16 -7.98 0.56
C PRO A 2 13.03 -7.09 1.08
N SER A 3 13.39 -5.86 1.43
CA SER A 3 12.54 -4.80 1.95
C SER A 3 11.79 -4.03 0.85
N HIS A 4 11.14 -4.75 -0.07
CA HIS A 4 10.47 -4.15 -1.22
C HIS A 4 9.02 -4.62 -1.29
N VAL A 5 8.19 -4.12 -0.37
CA VAL A 5 6.74 -4.06 -0.60
C VAL A 5 6.41 -2.60 -0.90
N VAL A 6 6.77 -2.17 -2.10
CA VAL A 6 6.22 -0.94 -2.69
C VAL A 6 5.07 -1.40 -3.56
N CYS A 7 3.84 -1.25 -3.07
CA CYS A 7 2.64 -1.39 -3.88
C CYS A 7 2.74 -0.38 -5.02
N THR A 8 3.05 -0.86 -6.22
CA THR A 8 3.01 -0.05 -7.44
C THR A 8 1.71 -0.39 -8.15
N TRP A 9 0.70 0.46 -7.95
CA TRP A 9 -0.42 0.54 -8.88
C TRP A 9 0.08 1.38 -10.06
N TRP A 10 0.50 0.68 -11.12
CA TRP A 10 0.97 1.27 -12.36
C TRP A 10 -0.23 1.76 -13.16
N ASP A 11 -0.50 3.08 -13.10
CA ASP A 11 -0.87 3.93 -14.25
C ASP A 11 -1.30 5.35 -13.87
N TYR A 12 -1.29 5.70 -12.58
CA TYR A 12 -1.50 7.10 -12.16
C TYR A 12 -0.40 7.54 -11.20
N HIS A 13 0.31 8.61 -11.59
CA HIS A 13 1.43 9.28 -10.89
C HIS A 13 1.06 9.90 -9.52
N LEU A 14 0.12 9.32 -8.78
CA LEU A 14 -0.42 9.86 -7.54
C LEU A 14 0.04 8.99 -6.37
N PHE A 15 0.82 9.59 -5.48
CA PHE A 15 1.28 8.93 -4.26
C PHE A 15 0.52 9.43 -3.05
N PHE A 16 -0.15 8.49 -2.40
CA PHE A 16 -0.92 8.71 -1.19
C PHE A 16 -0.05 8.41 0.03
N ASN A 17 0.30 9.45 0.80
CA ASN A 17 1.09 9.30 2.00
C ASN A 17 0.22 9.45 3.25
N ARG A 18 0.12 8.40 4.08
CA ARG A 18 -0.47 8.54 5.42
C ARG A 18 0.47 9.38 6.27
N THR A 19 -0.07 10.33 7.03
CA THR A 19 0.70 11.16 7.98
C THR A 19 1.12 10.37 9.22
N VAL A 20 1.79 9.23 9.04
CA VAL A 20 2.45 8.49 10.12
C VAL A 20 3.86 9.07 10.25
N THR A 21 4.33 9.26 11.50
CA THR A 21 5.59 9.95 11.82
C THR A 21 6.81 9.45 11.02
N GLN A 22 6.85 8.17 10.68
CA GLN A 22 7.91 7.53 9.90
C GLN A 22 8.02 8.08 8.47
N HIS A 23 6.89 8.38 7.83
CA HIS A 23 6.83 8.96 6.48
C HIS A 23 7.10 10.47 6.45
N THR A 24 7.33 11.09 7.61
CA THR A 24 7.68 12.51 7.75
C THR A 24 9.14 12.73 8.16
N SER A 25 9.93 11.67 8.21
CA SER A 25 11.38 11.74 8.46
C SER A 25 12.09 12.57 7.39
N ARG A 26 13.22 13.20 7.74
CA ARG A 26 13.98 14.06 6.83
C ARG A 26 14.38 13.33 5.55
N GLN A 27 14.78 12.06 5.66
CA GLN A 27 15.17 11.23 4.52
C GLN A 27 13.98 10.93 3.60
N CYS A 28 12.83 10.55 4.18
CA CYS A 28 11.63 10.27 3.40
C CYS A 28 11.09 11.52 2.70
N LYS A 29 11.06 12.67 3.40
CA LYS A 29 10.72 13.98 2.81
C LYS A 29 11.65 14.35 1.67
N GLY A 30 12.97 14.22 1.86
CA GLY A 30 13.95 14.54 0.82
C GLY A 30 13.78 13.69 -0.45
N TYR A 31 13.52 12.40 -0.28
CA TYR A 31 13.24 11.50 -1.40
C TYR A 31 11.96 11.88 -2.16
N LEU A 32 10.86 12.11 -1.43
CA LEU A 32 9.57 12.49 -2.01
C LEU A 32 9.64 13.85 -2.72
N THR A 33 10.29 14.86 -2.10
CA THR A 33 10.52 16.18 -2.72
C THR A 33 11.33 16.04 -4.00
N ASN A 34 12.43 15.27 -4.01
CA ASN A 34 13.24 15.07 -5.20
C ASN A 34 12.44 14.40 -6.34
N LYS A 35 11.66 13.36 -6.01
CA LYS A 35 10.78 12.70 -6.99
C LYS A 35 9.66 13.61 -7.49
N GLY A 36 9.15 14.50 -6.64
CA GLY A 36 8.19 15.54 -7.01
C GLY A 36 8.77 16.58 -7.96
N SER A 37 9.95 17.11 -7.65
CA SER A 37 10.64 18.09 -8.50
C SER A 37 11.02 17.53 -9.87
N ASN A 38 11.31 16.24 -9.96
CA ASN A 38 11.62 15.56 -11.22
C ASN A 38 10.36 15.14 -12.02
N GLY A 39 9.16 15.52 -11.56
CA GLY A 39 7.89 15.17 -12.21
C GLY A 39 7.53 13.68 -12.17
N VAL A 40 8.32 12.86 -11.46
CA VAL A 40 8.12 11.40 -11.36
C VAL A 40 6.92 11.09 -10.46
N LEU A 41 6.67 11.93 -9.46
CA LEU A 41 5.68 11.70 -8.41
C LEU A 41 4.85 12.95 -8.14
N HIS A 42 3.53 12.83 -8.17
CA HIS A 42 2.66 13.88 -7.65
C HIS A 42 2.15 13.48 -6.26
N GLN A 43 2.53 14.25 -5.24
CA GLN A 43 2.09 14.01 -3.88
C GLN A 43 0.78 14.76 -3.64
N MET A 44 -0.27 14.05 -3.24
CA MET A 44 -1.54 14.66 -2.86
C MET A 44 -1.51 15.10 -1.39
N THR A 45 -2.11 16.25 -1.10
CA THR A 45 -2.36 16.70 0.28
C THR A 45 -3.56 15.94 0.83
N TRP A 46 -3.35 15.08 1.82
CA TRP A 46 -4.42 14.34 2.48
C TRP A 46 -4.69 14.88 3.89
N PRO A 47 -5.96 15.00 4.31
CA PRO A 47 -6.27 15.35 5.68
C PRO A 47 -5.73 14.29 6.66
N PRO A 48 -5.13 14.72 7.79
CA PRO A 48 -4.71 13.80 8.83
C PRO A 48 -5.90 12.99 9.37
N GLN A 49 -5.64 11.76 9.83
CA GLN A 49 -6.63 10.88 10.48
C GLN A 49 -7.86 10.50 9.64
N SER A 50 -7.74 10.43 8.31
CA SER A 50 -8.80 9.93 7.42
C SER A 50 -8.48 8.55 6.82
N PRO A 51 -8.35 7.48 7.63
CA PRO A 51 -8.10 6.12 7.12
C PRO A 51 -9.29 5.61 6.30
N ASN A 52 -10.52 5.99 6.67
CA ASN A 52 -11.76 5.60 6.01
C ASN A 52 -11.88 6.06 4.55
N LEU A 53 -11.09 7.07 4.17
CA LEU A 53 -11.10 7.62 2.81
C LEU A 53 -10.06 6.97 1.89
N ASN A 54 -9.25 6.02 2.39
CA ASN A 54 -8.27 5.33 1.58
C ASN A 54 -8.78 3.95 1.19
N LEU A 55 -9.10 3.78 -0.10
CA LEU A 55 -9.56 2.51 -0.67
C LEU A 55 -8.61 1.34 -0.37
N ILE A 56 -7.33 1.59 -0.09
CA ILE A 56 -6.39 0.53 0.28
C ILE A 56 -6.77 -0.15 1.61
N GLU A 57 -7.41 0.56 2.54
CA GLU A 57 -7.84 -0.07 3.81
C GLU A 57 -8.89 -1.13 3.56
N MET A 58 -9.83 -0.86 2.65
CA MET A 58 -10.84 -1.84 2.27
C MET A 58 -10.20 -3.08 1.65
N VAL A 59 -9.16 -2.89 0.82
CA VAL A 59 -8.39 -4.01 0.25
C VAL A 59 -7.67 -4.80 1.34
N TRP A 60 -7.04 -4.12 2.31
CA TRP A 60 -6.38 -4.80 3.44
C TRP A 60 -7.37 -5.56 4.31
N ASP A 61 -8.55 -5.01 4.58
CA ASP A 61 -9.59 -5.66 5.37
C ASP A 61 -10.10 -6.93 4.68
N GLU A 62 -10.36 -6.86 3.38
CA GLU A 62 -10.80 -8.01 2.58
C GLU A 62 -9.72 -9.11 2.54
N LEU A 63 -8.46 -8.74 2.34
CA LEU A 63 -7.35 -9.70 2.35
C LEU A 63 -7.21 -10.37 3.72
N ASN A 64 -7.29 -9.58 4.79
CA ASN A 64 -7.21 -10.09 6.15
C ASN A 64 -8.36 -11.05 6.45
N HIS A 65 -9.57 -10.75 5.98
CA HIS A 65 -10.74 -11.62 6.09
C HIS A 65 -10.47 -12.97 5.40
N ARG A 66 -10.11 -12.97 4.11
CA ARG A 66 -9.83 -14.19 3.33
C ARG A 66 -8.71 -15.04 3.94
N VAL A 67 -7.62 -14.41 4.39
CA VAL A 67 -6.50 -15.15 5.01
C VAL A 67 -6.93 -15.78 6.33
N LYS A 68 -7.71 -15.07 7.16
CA LYS A 68 -8.21 -15.60 8.45
C LYS A 68 -9.16 -16.78 8.27
N GLU A 69 -10.02 -16.77 7.25
CA GLU A 69 -10.91 -17.89 6.94
C GLU A 69 -10.15 -19.20 6.69
N LYS A 70 -8.95 -19.12 6.11
CA LYS A 70 -8.09 -20.28 5.83
C LYS A 70 -7.32 -20.79 7.05
N GLN A 71 -7.38 -20.08 8.18
CA GLN A 71 -6.76 -20.43 9.47
C GLN A 71 -5.29 -20.89 9.33
N PRO A 72 -4.39 -20.01 8.85
CA PRO A 72 -3.00 -20.39 8.66
C PRO A 72 -2.34 -20.78 9.98
N LYS A 73 -1.63 -21.90 9.97
CA LYS A 73 -0.92 -22.45 11.15
C LYS A 73 0.55 -22.05 11.23
N SER A 74 1.06 -21.36 10.21
CA SER A 74 2.45 -20.87 10.18
C SER A 74 2.52 -19.52 9.47
N ALA A 75 3.54 -18.72 9.82
CA ALA A 75 3.78 -17.44 9.16
C ALA A 75 4.07 -17.59 7.67
N GLN A 76 4.75 -18.68 7.29
CA GLN A 76 5.06 -18.96 5.89
C GLN A 76 3.81 -19.30 5.08
N TYR A 77 2.93 -20.15 5.62
CA TYR A 77 1.67 -20.46 4.97
C TYR A 77 0.74 -19.24 4.92
N MET A 78 0.73 -18.42 5.97
CA MET A 78 0.02 -17.13 5.96
C MET A 78 0.52 -16.21 4.85
N TRP A 79 1.82 -16.15 4.60
CA TRP A 79 2.42 -15.35 3.54
C TRP A 79 2.08 -15.85 2.13
N GLU A 80 2.06 -17.17 1.94
CA GLU A 80 1.61 -17.79 0.68
C GLU A 80 0.15 -17.47 0.39
N LEU A 81 -0.74 -17.69 1.37
CA LEU A 81 -2.15 -17.35 1.26
C LEU A 81 -2.39 -15.86 0.98
N PHE A 82 -1.62 -14.99 1.62
CA PHE A 82 -1.73 -13.55 1.40
C PHE A 82 -1.43 -13.16 -0.06
N GLN A 83 -0.37 -13.73 -0.64
CA GLN A 83 -0.02 -13.50 -2.05
C GLN A 83 -1.07 -14.07 -3.01
N ASP A 84 -1.60 -15.25 -2.71
CA ASP A 84 -2.65 -15.86 -3.55
C ASP A 84 -3.96 -15.06 -3.48
N CYS A 85 -4.33 -14.60 -2.29
CA CYS A 85 -5.49 -13.72 -2.11
C CYS A 85 -5.31 -12.41 -2.88
N TRP A 86 -4.13 -11.79 -2.82
CA TRP A 86 -3.82 -10.57 -3.57
C TRP A 86 -4.00 -10.76 -5.08
N LYS A 87 -3.46 -11.84 -5.65
CA LYS A 87 -3.60 -12.16 -7.08
C LYS A 87 -5.05 -12.44 -7.51
N SER A 88 -5.90 -12.86 -6.57
CA SER A 88 -7.31 -13.17 -6.83
C SER A 88 -8.22 -11.94 -6.80
N ILE A 89 -7.71 -10.77 -6.37
CA ILE A 89 -8.49 -9.53 -6.44
C ILE A 89 -8.65 -9.19 -7.92
N PRO A 90 -9.88 -9.14 -8.46
CA PRO A 90 -10.08 -8.77 -9.85
C PRO A 90 -9.59 -7.34 -10.07
N GLY A 91 -8.69 -7.16 -11.04
CA GLY A 91 -8.47 -5.83 -11.61
C GLY A 91 -9.75 -5.40 -12.34
N GLU A 92 -10.04 -4.10 -12.38
CA GLU A 92 -11.11 -3.61 -13.25
C GLU A 92 -10.83 -4.10 -14.68
N ALA A 93 -11.76 -4.87 -15.24
CA ALA A 93 -11.73 -5.22 -16.65
C ALA A 93 -12.03 -3.94 -17.44
N GLY A 94 -10.97 -3.27 -17.88
CA GLY A 94 -11.01 -2.22 -18.90
C GLY A 94 -10.91 -2.83 -20.29
#